data_AF-A0A4Q5T3Q9-F1
#
_entry.id   AF-A0A4Q5T3Q9-F1
#
_cell.length_a   1.000
_cell.length_b   1.000
_cell.length_c   1.000
_cell.angle_alpha   90.00
_cell.angle_beta   90.00
_cell.angle_gamma   90.00
#
_symmetry.space_group_name_H-M   'P 1'
#
loop_
_entity.id
_entity.type
_entity.pdbx_description
1 polymer ?
#
loop_
_entity_poly.entity_id
_entity_poly.type
_entity_poly.pdbx_seq_one_letter_code
_entity_poly.pdbx_strand_id
1 'polypeptide(L)'
;MSFKQLLYILLFFFTVSAKGSFILIPMDETTQQNHLKAYGITYWALDKQYKISWLLNYRGGSFLLPDAQEIRKECQIRGVSFEVLSDGESNSILDEISSPSQNMEAVVLERTPKIAVYTPKGKQPWDDAVTLVLTYAEIPFTPVYDEEVLSDGLLLYDWLHLHHEDFTGQYGKFFGAYKNAPWYIEQKKNAEALAAKLGYGKVSESKLA
;
A
#
# COMPACT_ATOMS: atom_id res chain seq x y z
N MET A 1 -45.51 -23.64 -32.95
CA MET A 1 -44.85 -22.34 -32.68
C MET A 1 -44.59 -21.64 -34.00
N SER A 2 -44.82 -20.33 -34.07
CA SER A 2 -44.40 -19.56 -35.24
C SER A 2 -42.88 -19.48 -35.29
N PHE A 3 -42.30 -19.34 -36.48
CA PHE A 3 -40.85 -19.19 -36.67
C PHE A 3 -40.26 -18.07 -35.78
N LYS A 4 -41.04 -17.00 -35.55
CA LYS A 4 -40.67 -15.91 -34.63
C LYS A 4 -40.53 -16.38 -33.18
N GLN A 5 -41.42 -17.24 -32.71
CA GLN A 5 -41.34 -17.80 -31.35
C GLN A 5 -40.11 -18.70 -31.17
N LEU A 6 -39.74 -19.48 -32.21
CA LEU A 6 -38.51 -20.28 -32.18
C LEU A 6 -37.26 -19.38 -32.13
N LEU A 7 -37.27 -18.27 -32.87
CA LEU A 7 -36.18 -17.30 -32.86
C LEU A 7 -35.98 -16.64 -31.49
N TYR A 8 -37.07 -16.27 -30.80
CA TYR A 8 -36.99 -15.70 -29.45
C TYR A 8 -36.49 -16.70 -28.41
N ILE A 9 -36.90 -17.97 -28.50
CA ILE A 9 -36.38 -19.02 -27.61
C ILE A 9 -34.89 -19.27 -27.88
N LEU A 10 -34.47 -19.30 -29.15
CA LEU A 10 -33.06 -19.46 -29.51
C LEU A 10 -32.20 -18.27 -29.02
N LEU A 11 -32.71 -17.04 -29.12
CA LEU A 11 -32.05 -15.83 -28.58
C LEU A 11 -31.96 -15.83 -27.05
N PHE A 12 -32.94 -16.41 -26.36
CA PHE A 12 -32.91 -16.57 -24.91
C PHE A 12 -31.88 -17.63 -24.46
N PHE A 13 -31.67 -18.69 -25.23
CA PHE A 13 -30.58 -19.66 -24.97
C PHE A 13 -29.20 -19.12 -25.33
N PHE A 14 -29.13 -18.02 -26.08
CA PHE A 14 -27.89 -17.32 -26.42
C PHE A 14 -27.49 -16.23 -25.41
N THR A 15 -28.16 -16.14 -24.25
CA THR A 15 -27.64 -15.33 -23.15
C THR A 15 -26.30 -15.91 -22.72
N VAL A 16 -25.25 -15.31 -23.23
CA VAL A 16 -23.85 -15.64 -22.98
C VAL A 16 -23.66 -15.65 -21.47
N SER A 17 -23.36 -16.82 -20.91
CA SER A 17 -22.82 -16.92 -19.55
C SER A 17 -21.48 -16.21 -19.58
N ALA A 18 -21.46 -14.92 -19.24
CA ALA A 18 -20.23 -14.21 -18.96
C ALA A 18 -19.62 -14.91 -17.74
N LYS A 19 -18.62 -15.75 -17.97
CA LYS A 19 -17.83 -16.33 -16.89
C LYS A 19 -16.96 -15.20 -16.38
N GLY A 20 -17.10 -14.88 -15.10
CA GLY A 20 -16.11 -14.08 -14.42
C GLY A 20 -14.80 -14.86 -14.41
N SER A 21 -13.72 -14.12 -14.56
CA SER A 21 -12.40 -14.60 -14.21
C SER A 21 -11.82 -13.62 -13.21
N PHE A 22 -10.97 -14.15 -12.35
CA PHE A 22 -10.25 -13.41 -11.35
C PHE A 22 -8.76 -13.57 -11.58
N ILE A 23 -8.01 -12.63 -11.03
CA ILE A 23 -6.57 -12.70 -10.91
C ILE A 23 -6.25 -12.84 -9.43
N LEU A 24 -5.51 -13.88 -9.08
CA LEU A 24 -4.89 -14.02 -7.78
C LEU A 24 -3.44 -13.54 -7.89
N ILE A 25 -3.07 -12.57 -7.07
CA ILE A 25 -1.69 -12.17 -6.85
C ILE A 25 -1.23 -12.87 -5.56
N PRO A 26 -0.49 -13.98 -5.64
CA PRO A 26 -0.01 -14.65 -4.45
C PRO A 26 1.05 -13.80 -3.75
N MET A 27 1.17 -13.94 -2.43
CA MET A 27 2.14 -13.21 -1.61
C MET A 27 3.04 -14.15 -0.81
N ASP A 28 2.91 -15.46 -1.04
CA ASP A 28 3.80 -16.46 -0.47
C ASP A 28 5.20 -16.41 -1.12
N GLU A 29 6.21 -16.85 -0.35
CA GLU A 29 7.62 -16.77 -0.71
C GLU A 29 7.98 -17.58 -1.96
N THR A 30 7.25 -18.67 -2.23
CA THR A 30 7.63 -19.62 -3.28
C THR A 30 7.08 -19.26 -4.66
N THR A 31 5.93 -18.59 -4.72
CA THR A 31 5.27 -18.29 -6.01
C THR A 31 5.40 -16.82 -6.43
N GLN A 32 5.59 -15.89 -5.49
CA GLN A 32 5.69 -14.47 -5.81
C GLN A 32 7.12 -14.03 -6.15
N GLN A 33 7.32 -13.54 -7.37
CA GLN A 33 8.62 -13.01 -7.83
C GLN A 33 8.95 -11.63 -7.26
N ASN A 34 7.94 -10.78 -7.04
CA ASN A 34 8.17 -9.42 -6.56
C ASN A 34 7.01 -8.92 -5.67
N HIS A 35 7.04 -9.31 -4.40
CA HIS A 35 5.99 -8.97 -3.44
C HIS A 35 5.89 -7.46 -3.17
N LEU A 36 6.99 -6.70 -3.24
CA LEU A 36 6.95 -5.25 -3.06
C LEU A 36 6.20 -4.56 -4.21
N LYS A 37 6.48 -4.95 -5.46
CA LYS A 37 5.72 -4.48 -6.62
C LYS A 37 4.28 -4.97 -6.61
N ALA A 38 4.00 -6.16 -6.04
CA ALA A 38 2.64 -6.67 -5.90
C ALA A 38 1.75 -5.74 -5.09
N TYR A 39 2.23 -5.22 -3.94
CA TYR A 39 1.52 -4.18 -3.19
C TYR A 39 1.26 -2.92 -4.04
N GLY A 40 2.24 -2.53 -4.86
CA GLY A 40 2.11 -1.43 -5.82
C GLY A 40 1.00 -1.62 -6.84
N ILE A 41 0.89 -2.83 -7.41
CA ILE A 41 -0.17 -3.18 -8.36
C ILE A 41 -1.53 -3.17 -7.68
N THR A 42 -1.62 -3.73 -6.48
CA THR A 42 -2.86 -3.70 -5.68
C THR A 42 -3.30 -2.26 -5.42
N TYR A 43 -2.38 -1.38 -5.00
CA TYR A 43 -2.67 0.05 -4.80
C TYR A 43 -3.15 0.70 -6.11
N TRP A 44 -2.42 0.50 -7.20
CA TRP A 44 -2.74 1.06 -8.52
C TRP A 44 -4.11 0.59 -9.04
N ALA A 45 -4.43 -0.69 -8.87
CA ALA A 45 -5.71 -1.24 -9.28
C ALA A 45 -6.85 -0.68 -8.41
N LEU A 46 -6.62 -0.53 -7.10
CA LEU A 46 -7.59 0.07 -6.19
C LEU A 46 -7.83 1.55 -6.53
N ASP A 47 -6.79 2.29 -6.92
CA ASP A 47 -6.90 3.69 -7.36
C ASP A 47 -7.80 3.82 -8.60
N LYS A 48 -7.67 2.84 -9.51
CA LYS A 48 -8.53 2.65 -10.69
C LYS A 48 -9.94 2.14 -10.38
N GLN A 49 -10.32 2.06 -9.10
CA GLN A 49 -11.65 1.64 -8.64
C GLN A 49 -11.98 0.17 -8.94
N TYR A 50 -10.97 -0.68 -9.14
CA TYR A 50 -11.20 -2.12 -9.15
C TYR A 50 -11.56 -2.61 -7.75
N LYS A 51 -12.52 -3.54 -7.68
CA LYS A 51 -12.85 -4.22 -6.42
C LYS A 51 -11.78 -5.24 -6.12
N ILE A 52 -11.15 -5.14 -4.96
CA ILE A 52 -10.06 -6.03 -4.57
C ILE A 52 -10.40 -6.63 -3.20
N SER A 53 -10.14 -7.92 -3.05
CA SER A 53 -10.18 -8.58 -1.75
C SER A 53 -8.76 -8.92 -1.31
N TRP A 54 -8.40 -8.54 -0.09
CA TRP A 54 -7.20 -9.00 0.59
C TRP A 54 -7.54 -10.28 1.34
N LEU A 55 -6.86 -11.38 0.99
CA LEU A 55 -7.08 -12.70 1.53
C LEU A 55 -6.08 -12.95 2.66
N LEU A 56 -6.43 -12.52 3.87
CA LEU A 56 -5.62 -12.63 5.07
C LEU A 56 -5.30 -14.09 5.39
N ASN A 57 -4.03 -14.35 5.68
CA ASN A 57 -3.46 -15.67 5.97
C ASN A 57 -3.65 -16.73 4.87
N TYR A 58 -4.19 -16.37 3.71
CA TYR A 58 -4.22 -17.23 2.54
C TYR A 58 -3.06 -16.87 1.60
N ARG A 59 -2.14 -17.83 1.38
CA ARG A 59 -0.97 -17.67 0.50
C ARG A 59 -0.19 -16.37 0.73
N GLY A 60 0.20 -16.15 1.97
CA GLY A 60 1.00 -14.99 2.39
C GLY A 60 0.24 -13.66 2.45
N GLY A 61 -1.10 -13.68 2.45
CA GLY A 61 -1.90 -12.46 2.39
C GLY A 61 -2.16 -11.99 0.95
N SER A 62 -2.57 -12.93 0.09
CA SER A 62 -2.75 -12.71 -1.35
C SER A 62 -3.87 -11.72 -1.68
N PHE A 63 -3.86 -11.19 -2.90
CA PHE A 63 -4.90 -10.29 -3.39
C PHE A 63 -5.69 -10.95 -4.51
N LEU A 64 -7.01 -10.85 -4.41
CA LEU A 64 -7.95 -11.29 -5.43
C LEU A 64 -8.53 -10.07 -6.14
N LEU A 65 -8.32 -9.99 -7.45
CA LEU A 65 -8.73 -8.89 -8.31
C LEU A 65 -9.61 -9.43 -9.45
N PRO A 66 -10.49 -8.60 -10.04
CA PRO A 66 -11.14 -8.96 -11.30
C PRO A 66 -10.09 -9.15 -12.39
N ASP A 67 -10.37 -10.07 -13.30
CA ASP A 67 -9.49 -10.30 -14.44
C ASP A 67 -9.66 -9.22 -15.52
N ALA A 68 -8.79 -8.22 -15.46
CA ALA A 68 -8.66 -7.19 -16.49
C ALA A 68 -7.32 -7.31 -17.21
N GLN A 69 -7.35 -7.14 -18.55
CA GLN A 69 -6.13 -7.20 -19.37
C GLN A 69 -5.07 -6.18 -18.93
N GLU A 70 -5.48 -5.00 -18.48
CA GLU A 70 -4.54 -3.99 -17.99
C GLU A 70 -3.85 -4.41 -16.70
N ILE A 71 -4.54 -5.08 -15.77
CA ILE A 71 -3.95 -5.60 -14.53
C ILE A 71 -2.89 -6.65 -14.86
N ARG A 72 -3.21 -7.62 -15.74
CA ARG A 72 -2.24 -8.64 -16.18
C ARG A 72 -0.99 -8.02 -16.80
N LYS A 73 -1.19 -6.99 -17.64
CA LYS A 73 -0.10 -6.29 -18.31
C LYS A 73 0.81 -5.58 -17.31
N GLU A 74 0.24 -4.89 -16.31
CA GLU A 74 1.03 -4.27 -15.24
C GLU A 74 1.79 -5.32 -14.42
N CYS A 75 1.17 -6.47 -14.10
CA CYS A 75 1.88 -7.57 -13.44
C CYS A 75 3.10 -8.03 -14.22
N GLN A 76 2.94 -8.23 -15.54
CA GLN A 76 4.05 -8.63 -16.41
C GLN A 76 5.14 -7.57 -16.49
N ILE A 77 4.78 -6.29 -16.66
CA ILE A 77 5.74 -5.18 -16.76
C ILE A 77 6.55 -5.04 -15.47
N ARG A 78 5.91 -5.21 -14.31
CA ARG A 78 6.53 -4.99 -13.00
C ARG A 78 7.12 -6.25 -12.38
N GLY A 79 7.09 -7.39 -13.09
CA GLY A 79 7.66 -8.67 -12.63
C GLY A 79 6.91 -9.28 -11.45
N VAL A 80 5.59 -9.13 -11.41
CA VAL A 80 4.71 -9.68 -10.37
C VAL A 80 4.05 -10.95 -10.89
N SER A 81 4.19 -12.04 -10.12
CA SER A 81 3.49 -13.30 -10.41
C SER A 81 2.00 -13.14 -10.19
N PHE A 82 1.20 -13.76 -11.06
CA PHE A 82 -0.26 -13.81 -10.90
C PHE A 82 -0.82 -15.09 -11.52
N GLU A 83 -1.97 -15.52 -11.03
CA GLU A 83 -2.72 -16.69 -11.50
C GLU A 83 -4.09 -16.25 -11.99
N VAL A 84 -4.55 -16.84 -13.10
CA VAL A 84 -5.89 -16.58 -13.63
C VAL A 84 -6.80 -17.68 -13.10
N LEU A 85 -7.85 -17.27 -12.39
CA LEU A 85 -8.82 -18.16 -11.79
C LEU A 85 -10.15 -18.04 -12.52
N SER A 86 -10.81 -19.18 -12.72
CA SER A 86 -12.24 -19.23 -13.03
C SER A 86 -13.09 -18.84 -11.82
N ASP A 87 -14.36 -18.51 -12.07
CA ASP A 87 -15.34 -18.32 -10.99
C ASP A 87 -15.37 -19.48 -9.98
N GLY A 88 -15.29 -20.73 -10.47
CA GLY A 88 -15.32 -21.92 -9.61
C GLY A 88 -14.12 -22.05 -8.69
N GLU A 89 -12.92 -21.75 -9.20
CA GLU A 89 -11.68 -21.74 -8.42
C GLU A 89 -11.70 -20.60 -7.39
N SER A 90 -12.11 -19.40 -7.79
CA SER A 90 -12.27 -18.26 -6.89
C SER A 90 -13.25 -18.55 -5.74
N ASN A 91 -14.42 -19.13 -6.06
CA ASN A 91 -15.39 -19.52 -5.04
C ASN A 91 -14.85 -20.60 -4.10
N SER A 92 -14.12 -21.58 -4.62
CA SER A 92 -13.51 -22.63 -3.79
C SER A 92 -12.51 -22.06 -2.79
N ILE A 93 -11.71 -21.06 -3.20
CA ILE A 93 -10.79 -20.34 -2.31
C ILE A 93 -11.55 -19.56 -1.25
N LEU A 94 -12.61 -18.85 -1.63
CA LEU A 94 -13.42 -18.09 -0.68
C LEU A 94 -14.16 -18.99 0.31
N ASP A 95 -14.64 -20.15 -0.14
CA ASP A 95 -15.26 -21.17 0.71
C ASP A 95 -14.24 -21.71 1.73
N GLU A 96 -13.01 -22.01 1.30
CA GLU A 96 -11.91 -22.42 2.19
C GLU A 96 -11.63 -21.35 3.25
N ILE A 97 -11.48 -20.09 2.83
CA ILE A 97 -11.21 -18.95 3.73
C ILE A 97 -12.35 -18.75 4.74
N SER A 98 -13.60 -18.95 4.32
CA SER A 98 -14.78 -18.77 5.17
C SER A 98 -14.98 -19.89 6.20
N SER A 99 -14.24 -21.00 6.08
CA SER A 99 -14.38 -22.15 6.96
C SER A 99 -14.03 -21.78 8.40
N PRO A 100 -14.92 -22.02 9.39
CA PRO A 100 -14.66 -21.69 10.80
C PRO A 100 -13.45 -22.41 11.41
N SER A 101 -12.97 -23.47 10.76
CA SER A 101 -11.78 -24.22 11.18
C SER A 101 -10.47 -23.61 10.70
N GLN A 102 -10.50 -22.61 9.81
CA GLN A 102 -9.32 -21.93 9.27
C GLN A 102 -9.18 -20.54 9.89
N ASN A 103 -7.94 -20.11 10.15
CA ASN A 103 -7.64 -18.76 10.62
C ASN A 103 -7.36 -17.84 9.44
N MET A 104 -8.34 -17.65 8.57
CA MET A 104 -8.25 -16.85 7.34
C MET A 104 -9.43 -15.88 7.26
N GLU A 105 -9.27 -14.81 6.48
CA GLU A 105 -10.33 -13.82 6.26
C GLU A 105 -10.19 -13.15 4.89
N ALA A 106 -11.32 -12.85 4.24
CA ALA A 106 -11.34 -12.07 3.00
C ALA A 106 -11.88 -10.66 3.29
N VAL A 107 -11.00 -9.67 3.24
CA VAL A 107 -11.34 -8.26 3.49
C VAL A 107 -11.43 -7.49 2.18
N VAL A 108 -12.57 -6.86 1.91
CA VAL A 108 -12.73 -6.02 0.72
C VAL A 108 -12.02 -4.68 0.95
N LEU A 109 -11.17 -4.28 0.01
CA LEU A 109 -10.51 -2.98 0.02
C LEU A 109 -11.41 -1.92 -0.64
N GLU A 110 -11.75 -0.86 0.09
CA GLU A 110 -12.72 0.14 -0.37
C GLU A 110 -12.10 1.29 -1.19
N ARG A 111 -11.00 1.87 -0.72
CA ARG A 111 -10.34 3.01 -1.36
C ARG A 111 -8.85 3.04 -1.08
N THR A 112 -8.09 3.67 -1.96
CA THR A 112 -6.67 3.94 -1.74
C THR A 112 -6.47 4.94 -0.60
N PRO A 113 -5.56 4.67 0.36
CA PRO A 113 -5.23 5.62 1.40
C PRO A 113 -4.29 6.70 0.84
N LYS A 114 -4.46 7.93 1.33
CA LYS A 114 -3.46 8.99 1.22
C LYS A 114 -2.41 8.80 2.31
N ILE A 115 -1.17 8.52 1.91
CA ILE A 115 -0.07 8.19 2.82
C ILE A 115 0.83 9.40 3.02
N ALA A 116 1.09 9.74 4.27
CA ALA A 116 2.14 10.66 4.69
C ALA A 116 3.31 9.88 5.32
N VAL A 117 4.53 10.34 5.09
CA VAL A 117 5.73 9.84 5.76
C VAL A 117 6.39 10.99 6.50
N TYR A 118 6.51 10.86 7.81
CA TYR A 118 7.20 11.82 8.64
C TYR A 118 8.71 11.73 8.39
N THR A 119 9.27 12.70 7.66
CA THR A 119 10.69 12.70 7.29
C THR A 119 11.17 14.12 7.00
N PRO A 120 12.36 14.51 7.49
CA PRO A 120 12.88 15.85 7.27
C PRO A 120 13.19 16.09 5.78
N LYS A 121 12.92 17.32 5.32
CA LYS A 121 13.25 17.76 3.97
C LYS A 121 14.76 17.64 3.74
N GLY A 122 15.16 17.04 2.61
CA GLY A 122 16.57 16.91 2.21
C GLY A 122 17.29 15.65 2.71
N LYS A 123 16.61 14.76 3.43
CA LYS A 123 17.13 13.42 3.75
C LYS A 123 17.33 12.62 2.46
N GLN A 124 18.38 11.80 2.38
CA GLN A 124 18.61 11.01 1.17
C GLN A 124 17.61 9.85 1.08
N PRO A 125 17.15 9.46 -0.13
CA PRO A 125 16.10 8.44 -0.29
C PRO A 125 16.44 7.05 0.31
N TRP A 126 17.72 6.73 0.47
CA TRP A 126 18.17 5.46 1.08
C TRP A 126 18.27 5.50 2.60
N ASP A 127 18.17 6.68 3.22
CA ASP A 127 18.27 6.84 4.68
C ASP A 127 16.95 6.45 5.39
N ASP A 128 15.89 6.15 4.63
CA ASP A 128 14.58 5.74 5.12
C ASP A 128 14.05 4.57 4.28
N ALA A 129 14.09 3.38 4.89
CA ALA A 129 13.69 2.14 4.25
C ALA A 129 12.23 2.15 3.79
N VAL A 130 11.34 2.88 4.48
CA VAL A 130 9.93 2.96 4.11
C VAL A 130 9.73 3.82 2.88
N THR A 131 10.37 4.99 2.82
CA THR A 131 10.31 5.81 1.58
C THR A 131 10.92 5.07 0.39
N LEU A 132 11.99 4.30 0.61
CA LEU A 132 12.62 3.48 -0.42
C LEU A 132 11.68 2.40 -0.93
N VAL A 133 11.03 1.67 -0.01
CA VAL A 133 10.08 0.60 -0.35
C VAL A 133 8.84 1.16 -1.04
N LEU A 134 8.24 2.24 -0.56
CA LEU A 134 7.08 2.88 -1.20
C LEU A 134 7.43 3.37 -2.61
N THR A 135 8.60 4.00 -2.75
CA THR A 135 9.11 4.43 -4.07
C THR A 135 9.32 3.23 -4.99
N TYR A 136 9.94 2.16 -4.49
CA TYR A 136 10.15 0.94 -5.26
C TYR A 136 8.82 0.28 -5.64
N ALA A 137 7.84 0.23 -4.75
CA ALA A 137 6.50 -0.27 -5.02
C ALA A 137 5.68 0.65 -5.93
N GLU A 138 6.15 1.88 -6.21
CA GLU A 138 5.40 2.92 -6.93
C GLU A 138 4.10 3.32 -6.22
N ILE A 139 4.10 3.29 -4.88
CA ILE A 139 2.99 3.78 -4.06
C ILE A 139 3.25 5.25 -3.72
N PRO A 140 2.36 6.18 -4.09
CA PRO A 140 2.54 7.60 -3.82
C PRO A 140 2.43 7.89 -2.31
N PHE A 141 3.31 8.76 -1.83
CA PHE A 141 3.29 9.27 -0.47
C PHE A 141 3.73 10.74 -0.43
N THR A 142 3.35 11.45 0.63
CA THR A 142 3.81 12.83 0.85
C THR A 142 4.77 12.90 2.04
N PRO A 143 6.01 13.39 1.86
CA PRO A 143 6.87 13.75 2.96
C PRO A 143 6.26 14.89 3.78
N VAL A 144 6.12 14.70 5.09
CA VAL A 144 5.68 15.72 6.05
C VAL A 144 6.69 15.85 7.18
N TYR A 145 6.78 17.01 7.80
CA TYR A 145 7.65 17.21 8.96
C TYR A 145 7.00 18.17 9.97
N ASP A 146 7.79 18.72 10.90
CA ASP A 146 7.30 19.50 12.05
C ASP A 146 6.34 20.63 11.66
N GLU A 147 6.64 21.39 10.61
CA GLU A 147 5.79 22.52 10.20
C GLU A 147 4.40 22.06 9.74
N GLU A 148 4.33 21.01 8.92
CA GLU A 148 3.08 20.48 8.42
C GLU A 148 2.26 19.78 9.52
N VAL A 149 2.93 19.10 10.45
CA VAL A 149 2.27 18.43 11.58
C VAL A 149 1.65 19.44 12.54
N LEU A 150 2.41 20.47 12.93
CA LEU A 150 1.95 21.51 13.88
C LEU A 150 0.90 22.47 13.30
N SER A 151 0.66 22.41 11.99
CA SER A 151 -0.35 23.22 11.28
C SER A 151 -1.59 22.42 10.88
N ASP A 152 -1.87 21.31 11.57
CA ASP A 152 -2.98 20.40 11.32
C ASP A 152 -2.98 19.76 9.91
N GLY A 153 -1.83 19.76 9.22
CA GLY A 153 -1.70 19.21 7.86
C GLY A 153 -1.97 17.71 7.77
N LEU A 154 -1.87 16.98 8.89
CA LEU A 154 -2.14 15.54 8.95
C LEU A 154 -3.60 15.18 8.64
N LEU A 155 -4.55 16.09 8.81
CA LEU A 155 -5.98 15.88 8.50
C LEU A 155 -6.23 15.55 7.02
N LEU A 156 -5.25 15.80 6.15
CA LEU A 156 -5.33 15.53 4.71
C LEU A 156 -5.01 14.06 4.34
N TYR A 157 -4.52 13.27 5.28
CA TYR A 157 -3.99 11.92 5.05
C TYR A 157 -4.75 10.85 5.84
N ASP A 158 -4.81 9.65 5.28
CA ASP A 158 -5.45 8.50 5.92
C ASP A 158 -4.46 7.68 6.75
N TRP A 159 -3.16 7.79 6.44
CA TRP A 159 -2.08 7.04 7.10
C TRP A 159 -0.84 7.91 7.29
N LEU A 160 -0.18 7.75 8.44
CA LEU A 160 1.09 8.39 8.74
C LEU A 160 2.12 7.33 9.14
N HIS A 161 3.22 7.25 8.40
CA HIS A 161 4.41 6.54 8.85
C HIS A 161 5.32 7.47 9.63
N LEU A 162 5.86 7.01 10.75
CA LEU A 162 6.78 7.71 11.62
C LEU A 162 7.67 6.70 12.36
N HIS A 163 8.81 7.18 12.86
CA HIS A 163 9.67 6.39 13.71
C HIS A 163 9.54 6.87 15.16
N HIS A 164 9.62 5.94 16.12
CA HIS A 164 9.50 6.26 17.54
C HIS A 164 10.55 7.30 18.00
N GLU A 165 11.74 7.32 17.39
CA GLU A 165 12.80 8.28 17.69
C GLU A 165 12.47 9.73 17.30
N ASP A 166 11.54 9.93 16.37
CA ASP A 166 11.19 11.24 15.83
C ASP A 166 10.61 12.18 16.90
N PHE A 167 10.04 11.61 17.97
CA PHE A 167 9.36 12.32 19.07
C PHE A 167 10.22 12.53 20.32
N THR A 168 11.50 12.13 20.28
CA THR A 168 12.36 12.16 21.48
C THR A 168 13.09 13.50 21.68
N GLY A 169 13.33 14.25 20.60
CA GLY A 169 14.22 15.42 20.61
C GLY A 169 15.70 15.10 20.88
N GLN A 170 16.10 13.82 20.80
CA GLN A 170 17.45 13.35 21.14
C GLN A 170 18.47 13.46 19.99
N TYR A 171 18.13 14.15 18.89
CA TYR A 171 18.99 14.30 17.71
C TYR A 171 19.46 12.93 17.14
N GLY A 172 18.61 11.91 17.25
CA GLY A 172 18.86 10.56 16.75
C GLY A 172 19.88 9.73 17.53
N LYS A 173 19.94 8.43 17.22
CA LYS A 173 20.83 7.44 17.88
C LYS A 173 22.33 7.64 17.61
N PHE A 174 22.69 8.55 16.73
CA PHE A 174 24.05 8.70 16.20
C PHE A 174 24.97 9.57 17.05
N PHE A 175 24.46 10.18 18.13
CA PHE A 175 25.24 11.06 19.00
C PHE A 175 26.56 10.44 19.47
N GLY A 176 26.55 9.20 19.96
CA GLY A 176 27.73 8.55 20.52
C GLY A 176 28.88 8.40 19.53
N ALA A 177 28.58 7.99 18.29
CA ALA A 177 29.57 7.71 17.26
C ALA A 177 29.90 8.94 16.38
N TYR A 178 28.95 9.86 16.20
CA TYR A 178 29.03 10.89 15.16
C TYR A 178 28.85 12.33 15.67
N LYS A 179 28.85 12.59 16.99
CA LYS A 179 28.69 13.95 17.56
C LYS A 179 29.58 15.03 16.95
N ASN A 180 30.77 14.66 16.46
CA ASN A 180 31.76 15.57 15.88
C ASN A 180 31.73 15.58 14.34
N ALA A 181 30.88 14.76 13.72
CA ALA A 181 30.78 14.72 12.26
C ALA A 181 30.09 16.00 11.75
N PRO A 182 30.59 16.63 10.67
CA PRO A 182 30.01 17.88 10.16
C PRO A 182 28.51 17.80 9.87
N TRP A 183 28.08 16.69 9.24
CA TRP A 183 26.67 16.46 8.92
C TRP A 183 25.79 16.37 10.17
N TYR A 184 26.30 15.81 11.26
CA TYR A 184 25.56 15.65 12.52
C TYR A 184 25.42 16.99 13.25
N ILE A 185 26.50 17.78 13.28
CA ILE A 185 26.50 19.13 13.84
C ILE A 185 25.52 20.02 13.08
N GLU A 186 25.52 19.95 11.75
CA GLU A 186 24.60 20.69 10.89
C GLU A 186 23.15 20.25 11.11
N GLN A 187 22.87 18.95 11.16
CA GLN A 187 21.52 18.42 11.44
C GLN A 187 21.00 18.92 12.80
N LYS A 188 21.82 18.87 13.85
CA LYS A 188 21.46 19.40 15.17
C LYS A 188 21.13 20.89 15.11
N LYS A 189 21.99 21.69 14.46
CA LYS A 189 21.78 23.13 14.31
C LYS A 189 20.48 23.44 13.56
N ASN A 190 20.18 22.69 12.50
CA ASN A 190 18.95 22.87 11.72
C ASN A 190 17.71 22.52 12.53
N ALA A 191 17.75 21.46 13.35
CA ALA A 191 16.65 21.11 14.25
C ALA A 191 16.42 22.18 15.33
N GLU A 192 17.49 22.69 15.95
CA GLU A 192 17.39 23.79 16.94
C GLU A 192 16.84 25.08 16.31
N ALA A 193 17.29 25.42 15.10
CA ALA A 193 16.80 26.59 14.37
C ALA A 193 15.31 26.45 13.99
N LEU A 194 14.88 25.25 13.60
CA LEU A 194 13.48 24.97 13.28
C LEU A 194 12.59 25.06 14.52
N ALA A 195 13.00 24.46 15.64
CA ALA A 195 12.26 24.58 16.91
C ALA A 195 12.11 26.05 17.35
N ALA A 196 13.18 26.84 17.24
CA ALA A 196 13.14 28.27 17.53
C ALA A 196 12.19 29.04 16.58
N LYS A 197 12.21 28.72 15.27
CA LYS A 197 11.30 29.30 14.27
C LYS A 197 9.84 28.98 14.61
N LEU A 198 9.57 27.80 15.14
CA LEU A 198 8.25 27.32 15.54
C LEU A 198 7.81 27.83 16.94
N GLY A 199 8.66 28.61 17.62
CA GLY A 199 8.33 29.22 18.92
C GLY A 199 8.70 28.40 20.16
N TYR A 200 9.50 27.33 20.02
CA TYR A 200 9.92 26.47 21.12
C TYR A 200 11.35 26.76 21.57
N GLY A 201 11.61 26.64 22.89
CA GLY A 201 12.94 26.85 23.47
C GLY A 201 13.88 25.66 23.28
N LYS A 202 13.32 24.46 23.10
CA LYS A 202 14.04 23.21 22.85
C LYS A 202 13.37 22.37 21.77
N VAL A 203 14.16 21.56 21.06
CA VAL A 203 13.63 20.57 20.11
C VAL A 203 12.70 19.59 20.79
N SER A 204 13.05 19.09 21.98
CA SER A 204 12.18 18.18 22.75
C SER A 204 10.83 18.80 23.10
N GLU A 205 10.76 20.11 23.34
CA GLU A 205 9.49 20.82 23.58
C GLU A 205 8.64 20.87 22.31
N SER A 206 9.27 21.15 21.15
CA SER A 206 8.60 21.12 19.85
C SER A 206 8.09 19.73 19.47
N LYS A 207 8.73 18.64 19.92
CA LYS A 207 8.31 17.26 19.63
C LYS A 207 7.18 16.75 20.54
N LEU A 208 6.93 17.43 21.66
CA LEU A 208 5.86 17.08 22.62
C LEU A 208 4.52 17.74 22.29
N ALA A 209 4.55 18.81 21.49
CA ALA A 209 3.37 19.55 21.05
C ALA A 209 2.58 18.77 20.00
#